data_AF-A0A964BVT6-F1
#
_entry.id   AF-A0A964BVT6-F1
#
_cell.length_a   1.000
_cell.length_b   1.000
_cell.length_c   1.000
_cell.angle_alpha   90.00
_cell.angle_beta   90.00
_cell.angle_gamma   90.00
#
_symmetry.space_group_name_H-M   'P 1'
#
loop_
_entity.id
_entity.type
_entity.pdbx_description
1 polymer ?
#
loop_
_entity_poly.entity_id
_entity_poly.type
_entity_poly.pdbx_seq_one_letter_code
_entity_poly.pdbx_strand_id
1 'polypeptide(L)'
;MSIELTKGDRFNLSKEAPDFSKVAIALGWQVSQTSQNYDIDASVFMLGADGRIPDEKYFVFYNNLTSPDGAVRHSGDNTTGQIEGDDETVYVDLSLIDAAVEEIVFVVTVHDGQAKNQNFSRVKNAFIRLYNLESGSELVRYNLKEVFSQETALEFGRLYRKSGEWRFQAVGQGYNAGLQSFVDKYHVENAVKSTENVAQKLDDAEVLRRFSDRVDKQLQEAAAGESVANPVNADNVEADKDVDDSVSEIQESALTAEEFWQRYKEGERDFTGINLAGVDLSGKTLESPISLSQANLSNANLSNANLVKANLIGANLQGANLNSTNLHEADLIEVNFSGANLTKATLYYARLINANLSQANLSEAKLDQANLTVANLSGANLTQASLSSANLTGADLSQAKVSKVNLSYANLSGVNLSGVSLIGVNLAGVNLSGMNLSGVSLTGTNLTEANLSGINLSGAILIGAYFRGANLDGANLTGVSLVGVNLQGVNLSGQNLSGFNLSGANLYGANLSKANLSSADLRGANLSYSNLEKANLKDAKLVGANMDNAKLAGAIMPDGTTHE
;
A
#
# COMPACT_ATOMS: atom_id res chain seq x y z
N MET A 1 -0.53 -11.61 -48.68
CA MET A 1 0.72 -11.00 -48.18
C MET A 1 0.33 -10.23 -46.94
N SER A 2 0.89 -10.57 -45.78
CA SER A 2 0.62 -9.82 -44.55
C SER A 2 1.41 -8.51 -44.55
N ILE A 3 0.84 -7.48 -43.95
CA ILE A 3 1.46 -6.17 -43.81
C ILE A 3 2.23 -6.15 -42.49
N GLU A 4 3.56 -6.00 -42.57
CA GLU A 4 4.39 -5.85 -41.38
C GLU A 4 4.31 -4.40 -40.91
N LEU A 5 3.86 -4.20 -39.67
CA LEU A 5 3.76 -2.89 -39.04
C LEU A 5 5.03 -2.55 -38.27
N THR A 6 5.32 -1.26 -38.14
CA THR A 6 6.29 -0.72 -37.19
C THR A 6 5.58 0.04 -36.06
N LYS A 7 6.31 0.37 -35.01
CA LYS A 7 5.76 1.05 -33.83
C LYS A 7 5.13 2.39 -34.21
N GLY A 8 3.86 2.58 -33.85
CA GLY A 8 3.08 3.77 -34.15
C GLY A 8 2.28 3.70 -35.46
N ASP A 9 2.52 2.70 -36.30
CA ASP A 9 1.78 2.53 -37.56
C ASP A 9 0.30 2.21 -37.31
N ARG A 10 -0.53 2.65 -38.25
CA ARG A 10 -1.98 2.53 -38.19
C ARG A 10 -2.50 1.82 -39.43
N PHE A 11 -3.38 0.86 -39.23
CA PHE A 11 -3.99 0.03 -40.25
C PHE A 11 -5.51 0.19 -40.22
N ASN A 12 -6.15 0.44 -41.37
CA ASN A 12 -7.60 0.61 -41.42
C ASN A 12 -8.29 -0.69 -41.85
N LEU A 13 -8.94 -1.36 -40.89
CA LEU A 13 -9.58 -2.66 -41.12
C LEU A 13 -10.74 -2.51 -42.10
N SER A 14 -11.57 -1.48 -41.94
CA SER A 14 -12.77 -1.30 -42.77
C SER A 14 -12.46 -1.00 -44.25
N LYS A 15 -11.27 -0.48 -44.58
CA LYS A 15 -10.89 -0.16 -45.96
C LYS A 15 -10.15 -1.29 -46.66
N GLU A 16 -9.25 -1.95 -45.94
CA GLU A 16 -8.39 -2.99 -46.52
C GLU A 16 -9.03 -4.39 -46.39
N ALA A 17 -10.05 -4.51 -45.55
CA ALA A 17 -10.77 -5.74 -45.23
C ALA A 17 -12.27 -5.46 -44.99
N PRO A 18 -13.05 -5.04 -46.02
CA PRO A 18 -14.43 -4.55 -45.85
C PRO A 18 -15.45 -5.63 -45.43
N ASP A 19 -15.22 -6.89 -45.78
CA ASP A 19 -16.09 -8.02 -45.42
C ASP A 19 -15.76 -8.63 -44.04
N PHE A 20 -14.88 -7.98 -43.25
CA PHE A 20 -14.36 -8.54 -42.01
C PHE A 20 -15.18 -8.06 -40.81
N SER A 21 -16.00 -8.96 -40.28
CA SER A 21 -16.63 -8.79 -38.96
C SER A 21 -15.87 -9.51 -37.85
N LYS A 22 -15.21 -10.64 -38.13
CA LYS A 22 -14.52 -11.46 -37.12
C LYS A 22 -13.01 -11.47 -37.31
N VAL A 23 -12.28 -11.01 -36.30
CA VAL A 23 -10.82 -11.00 -36.28
C VAL A 23 -10.30 -11.84 -35.13
N ALA A 24 -9.16 -12.49 -35.35
CA ALA A 24 -8.41 -13.15 -34.31
C ALA A 24 -7.08 -12.42 -34.12
N ILE A 25 -6.80 -12.07 -32.87
CA ILE A 25 -5.59 -11.37 -32.45
C ILE A 25 -4.76 -12.39 -31.70
N ALA A 26 -3.71 -12.85 -32.36
CA ALA A 26 -2.79 -13.82 -31.80
C ALA A 26 -1.55 -13.12 -31.26
N LEU A 27 -1.17 -13.51 -30.06
CA LEU A 27 0.07 -13.14 -29.42
C LEU A 27 0.96 -14.38 -29.33
N GLY A 28 2.22 -14.23 -29.70
CA GLY A 28 3.20 -15.31 -29.61
C GLY A 28 4.52 -14.80 -29.09
N TRP A 29 5.20 -15.61 -28.28
CA TRP A 29 6.48 -15.30 -27.68
C TRP A 29 7.29 -16.56 -27.36
N GLN A 30 8.61 -16.41 -27.24
CA GLN A 30 9.51 -17.51 -26.89
C GLN A 30 10.28 -17.17 -25.63
N VAL A 31 10.21 -18.03 -24.62
CA VAL A 31 11.00 -17.90 -23.39
C VAL A 31 12.24 -18.79 -23.47
N SER A 32 13.41 -18.26 -23.10
CA SER A 32 14.63 -19.08 -22.98
C SER A 32 14.47 -20.16 -21.91
N GLN A 33 14.76 -21.43 -22.23
CA GLN A 33 14.64 -22.57 -21.31
C GLN A 33 15.40 -22.32 -19.99
N THR A 34 14.66 -22.15 -18.89
CA THR A 34 15.19 -22.10 -17.53
C THR A 34 14.31 -22.93 -16.60
N SER A 35 14.82 -23.32 -15.43
CA SER A 35 14.13 -24.16 -14.43
C SER A 35 13.00 -23.46 -13.66
N GLN A 36 12.53 -22.29 -14.13
CA GLN A 36 11.47 -21.51 -13.52
C GLN A 36 10.35 -21.31 -14.54
N ASN A 37 9.10 -21.58 -14.13
CA ASN A 37 7.92 -21.30 -14.95
C ASN A 37 7.84 -19.78 -15.19
N TYR A 38 7.72 -19.41 -16.47
CA TYR A 38 7.68 -18.03 -16.92
C TYR A 38 6.32 -17.83 -17.60
N ASP A 39 5.47 -17.06 -16.94
CA ASP A 39 4.05 -16.98 -17.25
C ASP A 39 3.70 -15.57 -17.72
N ILE A 40 3.07 -15.49 -18.89
CA ILE A 40 2.81 -14.25 -19.59
C ILE A 40 1.32 -14.25 -19.96
N ASP A 41 0.59 -13.31 -19.38
CA ASP A 41 -0.85 -13.18 -19.51
C ASP A 41 -1.18 -12.09 -20.53
N ALA A 42 -2.05 -12.39 -21.51
CA ALA A 42 -2.73 -11.37 -22.31
C ALA A 42 -4.03 -10.91 -21.64
N SER A 43 -4.29 -9.62 -21.76
CA SER A 43 -5.41 -8.92 -21.13
C SER A 43 -5.98 -7.89 -22.09
N VAL A 44 -7.30 -7.76 -22.10
CA VAL A 44 -8.04 -6.94 -23.06
C VAL A 44 -8.94 -5.97 -22.32
N PHE A 45 -8.79 -4.68 -22.60
CA PHE A 45 -9.62 -3.62 -22.05
C PHE A 45 -10.51 -3.05 -23.15
N MET A 46 -11.83 -3.22 -23.04
CA MET A 46 -12.80 -2.61 -23.96
C MET A 46 -13.25 -1.27 -23.40
N LEU A 47 -12.76 -0.18 -24.00
CA LEU A 47 -12.90 1.18 -23.53
C LEU A 47 -14.00 1.93 -24.30
N GLY A 48 -14.78 2.74 -23.59
CA GLY A 48 -15.69 3.70 -24.20
C GLY A 48 -15.00 4.97 -24.65
N ALA A 49 -15.80 5.94 -25.10
CA ALA A 49 -15.33 7.24 -25.59
C ALA A 49 -14.50 8.04 -24.56
N ASP A 50 -14.70 7.75 -23.27
CA ASP A 50 -13.95 8.36 -22.16
C ASP A 50 -12.60 7.67 -21.89
N GLY A 51 -12.24 6.66 -22.69
CA GLY A 51 -11.01 5.89 -22.55
C GLY A 51 -11.05 4.90 -21.39
N ARG A 52 -12.23 4.46 -20.94
CA ARG A 52 -12.41 3.57 -19.78
C ARG A 52 -13.34 2.41 -20.03
N ILE A 53 -13.22 1.35 -19.26
CA ILE A 53 -14.13 0.22 -19.41
C ILE A 53 -15.53 0.60 -18.89
N PRO A 54 -16.61 0.35 -19.67
CA PRO A 54 -17.97 0.74 -19.27
C PRO A 54 -18.51 -0.02 -18.04
N ASP A 55 -18.04 -1.24 -17.82
CA ASP A 55 -18.40 -2.13 -16.71
C ASP A 55 -17.24 -3.10 -16.47
N GLU A 56 -17.08 -3.63 -15.26
CA GLU A 56 -15.97 -4.53 -14.90
C GLU A 56 -15.86 -5.74 -15.83
N LYS A 57 -16.99 -6.21 -16.36
CA LYS A 57 -17.01 -7.36 -17.26
C LYS A 57 -16.44 -7.07 -18.65
N TYR A 58 -16.28 -5.81 -19.03
CA TYR A 58 -15.60 -5.39 -20.26
C TYR A 58 -14.06 -5.44 -20.17
N PHE A 59 -13.53 -5.86 -19.01
CA PHE A 59 -12.15 -6.32 -18.86
C PHE A 59 -12.08 -7.84 -19.05
N VAL A 60 -11.50 -8.27 -20.17
CA VAL A 60 -11.41 -9.69 -20.56
C VAL A 60 -9.99 -10.20 -20.35
N PHE A 61 -9.85 -11.27 -19.56
CA PHE A 61 -8.57 -11.89 -19.18
C PHE A 61 -8.80 -13.35 -18.76
N TYR A 62 -7.77 -14.07 -18.32
CA TYR A 62 -7.85 -15.51 -18.02
C TYR A 62 -8.96 -15.92 -17.01
N ASN A 63 -9.32 -15.06 -16.04
CA ASN A 63 -10.43 -15.33 -15.11
C ASN A 63 -11.80 -14.77 -15.60
N ASN A 64 -11.84 -13.95 -16.65
CA ASN A 64 -13.05 -13.45 -17.28
C ASN A 64 -12.93 -13.56 -18.81
N LEU A 65 -13.21 -14.74 -19.34
CA LEU A 65 -12.83 -15.13 -20.71
C LEU A 65 -13.69 -14.49 -21.82
N THR A 66 -14.80 -13.83 -21.51
CA THR A 66 -15.74 -13.31 -22.51
C THR A 66 -16.35 -11.98 -22.07
N SER A 67 -16.50 -11.02 -22.98
CA SER A 67 -17.19 -9.76 -22.72
C SER A 67 -18.73 -9.92 -22.64
N PRO A 68 -19.46 -8.99 -21.99
CA PRO A 68 -20.92 -9.07 -21.83
C PRO A 68 -21.71 -9.08 -23.14
N ASP A 69 -21.19 -8.37 -24.14
CA ASP A 69 -21.76 -8.28 -25.49
C ASP A 69 -21.42 -9.51 -26.36
N GLY A 70 -20.56 -10.41 -25.86
CA GLY A 70 -20.08 -11.58 -26.58
C GLY A 70 -19.12 -11.25 -27.72
N ALA A 71 -18.70 -9.99 -27.85
CA ALA A 71 -17.85 -9.52 -28.93
C ALA A 71 -16.40 -9.97 -28.76
N VAL A 72 -15.87 -10.01 -27.54
CA VAL A 72 -14.48 -10.39 -27.25
C VAL A 72 -14.45 -11.70 -26.46
N ARG A 73 -13.63 -12.65 -26.91
CA ARG A 73 -13.41 -13.94 -26.24
C ARG A 73 -11.93 -14.32 -26.21
N HIS A 74 -11.41 -14.65 -25.03
CA HIS A 74 -10.07 -15.15 -24.81
C HIS A 74 -9.99 -16.67 -25.08
N SER A 75 -8.90 -17.17 -25.66
CA SER A 75 -8.70 -18.61 -25.92
C SER A 75 -8.46 -19.45 -24.66
N GLY A 76 -8.04 -18.81 -23.56
CA GLY A 76 -7.58 -19.44 -22.32
C GLY A 76 -6.10 -19.14 -22.07
N ASP A 77 -5.63 -19.40 -20.85
CA ASP A 77 -4.27 -19.17 -20.37
C ASP A 77 -3.30 -20.27 -20.85
N ASN A 78 -2.15 -19.86 -21.40
CA ASN A 78 -1.05 -20.75 -21.78
C ASN A 78 0.22 -20.52 -20.92
N THR A 79 0.24 -21.13 -19.74
CA THR A 79 1.34 -21.09 -18.76
C THR A 79 2.71 -21.68 -19.18
N THR A 80 2.89 -22.18 -20.41
CA THR A 80 4.11 -22.96 -20.76
C THR A 80 4.90 -22.50 -22.01
N GLY A 81 4.39 -21.54 -22.80
CA GLY A 81 5.10 -20.93 -23.94
C GLY A 81 5.81 -21.94 -24.84
N GLN A 82 5.06 -22.65 -25.70
CA GLN A 82 5.64 -23.70 -26.56
C GLN A 82 6.41 -23.13 -27.77
N ILE A 83 7.21 -24.00 -28.38
CA ILE A 83 8.39 -23.66 -29.20
C ILE A 83 8.08 -22.91 -30.51
N GLU A 84 6.82 -22.87 -30.99
CA GLU A 84 6.44 -22.10 -32.19
C GLU A 84 4.91 -21.93 -32.29
N GLY A 85 4.41 -20.70 -32.50
CA GLY A 85 3.00 -20.45 -32.81
C GLY A 85 2.38 -19.24 -32.11
N ASP A 86 1.05 -19.24 -32.06
CA ASP A 86 0.26 -18.29 -31.26
C ASP A 86 0.08 -18.90 -29.87
N ASP A 87 0.62 -18.26 -28.84
CA ASP A 87 0.52 -18.74 -27.46
C ASP A 87 -0.84 -18.45 -26.86
N GLU A 88 -1.36 -17.24 -27.11
CA GLU A 88 -2.68 -16.80 -26.70
C GLU A 88 -3.40 -16.09 -27.84
N THR A 89 -4.70 -16.32 -27.97
CA THR A 89 -5.52 -15.73 -29.03
C THR A 89 -6.78 -15.10 -28.47
N VAL A 90 -7.01 -13.84 -28.83
CA VAL A 90 -8.23 -13.11 -28.54
C VAL A 90 -9.08 -13.04 -29.81
N TYR A 91 -10.29 -13.58 -29.74
CA TYR A 91 -11.28 -13.49 -30.81
C TYR A 91 -12.13 -12.24 -30.61
N VAL A 92 -12.28 -11.42 -31.65
CA VAL A 92 -13.09 -10.20 -31.64
C VAL A 92 -14.08 -10.23 -32.80
N ASP A 93 -15.38 -10.19 -32.49
CA ASP A 93 -16.46 -9.96 -33.45
C ASP A 93 -16.87 -8.48 -33.43
N LEU A 94 -16.35 -7.73 -34.39
CA LEU A 94 -16.60 -6.30 -34.57
C LEU A 94 -18.08 -5.95 -34.78
N SER A 95 -18.92 -6.93 -35.16
CA SER A 95 -20.36 -6.72 -35.37
C SER A 95 -21.18 -6.79 -34.08
N LEU A 96 -20.62 -7.39 -33.02
CA LEU A 96 -21.27 -7.56 -31.73
C LEU A 96 -20.81 -6.53 -30.70
N ILE A 97 -19.77 -5.73 -30.99
CA ILE A 97 -19.23 -4.73 -30.06
C ILE A 97 -20.34 -3.73 -29.69
N ASP A 98 -20.58 -3.58 -28.39
CA ASP A 98 -21.51 -2.59 -27.87
C ASP A 98 -21.15 -1.18 -28.38
N ALA A 99 -22.16 -0.39 -28.76
CA ALA A 99 -21.95 0.96 -29.28
C ALA A 99 -21.27 1.90 -28.27
N ALA A 100 -21.29 1.57 -26.98
CA ALA A 100 -20.59 2.28 -25.93
C ALA A 100 -19.05 2.11 -26.00
N VAL A 101 -18.54 1.08 -26.69
CA VAL A 101 -17.10 0.79 -26.81
C VAL A 101 -16.53 1.45 -28.08
N GLU A 102 -15.53 2.31 -27.90
CA GLU A 102 -14.85 3.02 -28.98
C GLU A 102 -13.40 2.55 -29.20
N GLU A 103 -12.81 1.89 -28.20
CA GLU A 103 -11.43 1.43 -28.23
C GLU A 103 -11.28 0.07 -27.52
N ILE A 104 -10.36 -0.77 -28.01
CA ILE A 104 -10.01 -2.05 -27.40
C ILE A 104 -8.49 -2.10 -27.30
N VAL A 105 -7.95 -2.20 -26.09
CA VAL A 105 -6.51 -2.18 -25.83
C VAL A 105 -6.02 -3.57 -25.45
N PHE A 106 -4.92 -4.00 -26.06
CA PHE A 106 -4.28 -5.30 -25.82
C PHE A 106 -3.01 -5.10 -25.00
N VAL A 107 -3.05 -5.59 -23.76
CA VAL A 107 -1.96 -5.49 -22.78
C VAL A 107 -1.46 -6.90 -22.46
N VAL A 108 -0.16 -7.03 -22.29
CA VAL A 108 0.48 -8.29 -21.90
C VAL A 108 1.35 -8.05 -20.66
N THR A 109 1.25 -8.94 -19.69
CA THR A 109 1.95 -8.80 -18.40
C THR A 109 2.64 -10.07 -17.99
N VAL A 110 3.79 -9.95 -17.30
CA VAL A 110 4.46 -11.10 -16.67
C VAL A 110 3.79 -11.38 -15.32
N HIS A 111 3.24 -12.58 -15.15
CA HIS A 111 2.53 -12.97 -13.93
C HIS A 111 3.45 -12.98 -12.71
N ASP A 112 3.12 -12.23 -11.66
CA ASP A 112 3.98 -11.98 -10.50
C ASP A 112 5.40 -11.51 -10.86
N GLY A 113 5.60 -10.83 -12.00
CA GLY A 113 6.93 -10.48 -12.51
C GLY A 113 7.79 -9.76 -11.47
N GLN A 114 7.21 -8.82 -10.73
CA GLN A 114 7.90 -8.08 -9.66
C GLN A 114 8.27 -8.97 -8.46
N ALA A 115 7.38 -9.86 -8.01
CA ALA A 115 7.62 -10.76 -6.88
C ALA A 115 8.60 -11.90 -7.22
N LYS A 116 8.60 -12.36 -8.48
CA LYS A 116 9.49 -13.41 -9.00
C LYS A 116 10.78 -12.86 -9.62
N ASN A 117 10.97 -11.53 -9.64
CA ASN A 117 12.07 -10.83 -10.31
C ASN A 117 12.23 -11.25 -11.79
N GLN A 118 11.10 -11.36 -12.48
CA GLN A 118 10.95 -11.72 -13.89
C GLN A 118 10.53 -10.48 -14.70
N ASN A 119 11.10 -10.31 -15.90
CA ASN A 119 10.82 -9.19 -16.81
C ASN A 119 11.02 -9.61 -18.28
N PHE A 120 10.53 -8.81 -19.23
CA PHE A 120 10.54 -9.15 -20.65
C PHE A 120 11.93 -9.33 -21.29
N SER A 121 13.05 -9.21 -20.56
CA SER A 121 14.41 -9.40 -21.08
C SER A 121 14.69 -10.82 -21.56
N ARG A 122 13.93 -11.79 -21.04
CA ARG A 122 14.05 -13.23 -21.37
C ARG A 122 13.10 -13.68 -22.47
N VAL A 123 12.24 -12.78 -22.94
CA VAL A 123 11.25 -13.04 -23.97
C VAL A 123 11.83 -12.65 -25.33
N LYS A 124 11.78 -13.57 -26.27
CA LYS A 124 12.30 -13.40 -27.64
C LYS A 124 11.19 -13.66 -28.65
N ASN A 125 11.37 -13.11 -29.85
CA ASN A 125 10.46 -13.30 -30.97
C ASN A 125 9.00 -13.00 -30.61
N ALA A 126 8.77 -12.02 -29.73
CA ALA A 126 7.43 -11.61 -29.36
C ALA A 126 6.75 -10.90 -30.55
N PHE A 127 5.52 -11.27 -30.87
CA PHE A 127 4.74 -10.64 -31.91
C PHE A 127 3.26 -10.58 -31.55
N ILE A 128 2.56 -9.62 -32.14
CA ILE A 128 1.11 -9.60 -32.22
C ILE A 128 0.72 -9.62 -33.70
N ARG A 129 -0.26 -10.45 -34.04
CA ARG A 129 -0.78 -10.53 -35.41
C ARG A 129 -2.30 -10.56 -35.42
N LEU A 130 -2.87 -9.98 -36.47
CA LEU A 130 -4.30 -10.05 -36.75
C LEU A 130 -4.51 -10.92 -37.98
N TYR A 131 -5.42 -11.89 -37.89
CA TYR A 131 -5.82 -12.72 -39.01
C TYR A 131 -7.34 -12.89 -39.08
N ASN A 132 -7.83 -13.21 -40.28
CA ASN A 132 -9.23 -13.53 -40.50
C ASN A 132 -9.54 -14.91 -39.92
N LEU A 133 -10.58 -15.03 -39.09
CA LEU A 133 -10.94 -16.31 -38.48
C LEU A 133 -11.54 -17.31 -39.49
N GLU A 134 -12.22 -16.81 -40.53
CA GLU A 134 -12.92 -17.62 -41.53
C GLU A 134 -12.00 -18.10 -42.66
N SER A 135 -11.06 -17.26 -43.11
CA SER A 135 -10.12 -17.60 -44.19
C SER A 135 -8.73 -18.01 -43.72
N GLY A 136 -8.38 -17.76 -42.44
CA GLY A 136 -7.05 -17.98 -41.89
C GLY A 136 -5.98 -17.03 -42.45
N SER A 137 -6.35 -16.03 -43.25
CA SER A 137 -5.39 -15.11 -43.87
C SER A 137 -4.89 -14.06 -42.88
N GLU A 138 -3.58 -14.00 -42.68
CA GLU A 138 -2.91 -12.96 -41.87
C GLU A 138 -2.99 -11.59 -42.56
N LEU A 139 -3.53 -10.60 -41.85
CA LEU A 139 -3.69 -9.23 -42.32
C LEU A 139 -2.47 -8.39 -41.95
N VAL A 140 -2.19 -8.31 -40.65
CA VAL A 140 -1.10 -7.50 -40.10
C VAL A 140 -0.32 -8.29 -39.08
N ARG A 141 0.98 -8.03 -39.03
CA ARG A 141 1.89 -8.55 -38.02
C ARG A 141 2.77 -7.42 -37.52
N TYR A 142 2.85 -7.28 -36.21
CA TYR A 142 3.79 -6.40 -35.54
C TYR A 142 4.77 -7.26 -34.74
N ASN A 143 6.02 -7.28 -35.21
CA ASN A 143 7.11 -7.95 -34.52
C ASN A 143 7.72 -6.98 -33.50
N LEU A 144 7.77 -7.40 -32.24
CA LEU A 144 8.34 -6.60 -31.18
C LEU A 144 9.88 -6.69 -31.26
N LYS A 145 10.49 -5.67 -31.84
CA LYS A 145 11.95 -5.59 -32.05
C LYS A 145 12.69 -4.91 -30.89
N GLU A 146 11.95 -4.30 -29.96
CA GLU A 146 12.50 -3.62 -28.78
C GLU A 146 12.87 -4.63 -27.68
N VAL A 147 13.98 -4.37 -26.99
CA VAL A 147 14.43 -5.17 -25.85
C VAL A 147 13.97 -4.50 -24.57
N PHE A 148 13.05 -5.15 -23.86
CA PHE A 148 12.52 -4.67 -22.59
C PHE A 148 13.34 -5.28 -21.45
N SER A 149 14.22 -4.48 -20.86
CA SER A 149 15.21 -4.98 -19.89
C SER A 149 14.73 -4.94 -18.44
N GLN A 150 13.72 -4.10 -18.15
CA GLN A 150 13.21 -3.87 -16.80
C GLN A 150 11.68 -3.92 -16.73
N GLU A 151 11.00 -3.86 -17.87
CA GLU A 151 9.57 -3.76 -17.95
C GLU A 151 8.89 -5.11 -17.69
N THR A 152 7.79 -5.06 -16.95
CA THR A 152 6.97 -6.22 -16.56
C THR A 152 5.59 -6.22 -17.22
N ALA A 153 5.23 -5.14 -17.94
CA ALA A 153 4.02 -5.04 -18.72
C ALA A 153 4.27 -4.33 -20.07
N LEU A 154 3.48 -4.70 -21.08
CA LEU A 154 3.57 -4.15 -22.44
C LEU A 154 2.18 -3.89 -23.01
N GLU A 155 1.95 -2.68 -23.53
CA GLU A 155 0.81 -2.41 -24.42
C GLU A 155 1.21 -2.75 -25.86
N PHE A 156 0.71 -3.87 -26.39
CA PHE A 156 1.09 -4.37 -27.72
C PHE A 156 0.44 -3.54 -28.83
N GLY A 157 -0.85 -3.25 -28.70
CA GLY A 157 -1.61 -2.54 -29.72
C GLY A 157 -3.03 -2.23 -29.26
N ARG A 158 -3.74 -1.50 -30.11
CA ARG A 158 -5.13 -1.10 -29.85
C ARG A 158 -5.97 -1.10 -31.13
N LEU A 159 -7.21 -1.51 -31.02
CA LEU A 159 -8.25 -1.27 -32.01
C LEU A 159 -9.03 -0.04 -31.57
N TYR A 160 -9.25 0.92 -32.46
CA TYR A 160 -10.04 2.10 -32.14
C TYR A 160 -10.93 2.48 -33.31
N ARG A 161 -12.06 3.09 -33.00
CA ARG A 161 -13.01 3.56 -33.99
C ARG A 161 -12.71 5.01 -34.36
N LYS A 162 -12.64 5.31 -35.66
CA LYS A 162 -12.49 6.69 -36.14
C LYS A 162 -13.31 6.92 -37.39
N SER A 163 -14.24 7.88 -37.32
CA SER A 163 -15.18 8.18 -38.41
C SER A 163 -16.05 6.97 -38.80
N GLY A 164 -16.46 6.16 -37.82
CA GLY A 164 -17.29 4.97 -38.02
C GLY A 164 -16.53 3.70 -38.41
N GLU A 165 -15.25 3.80 -38.77
CA GLU A 165 -14.39 2.69 -39.21
C GLU A 165 -13.47 2.19 -38.09
N TRP A 166 -13.25 0.87 -38.01
CA TRP A 166 -12.29 0.27 -37.08
C TRP A 166 -10.87 0.33 -37.64
N ARG A 167 -9.92 0.70 -36.79
CA ARG A 167 -8.49 0.81 -37.13
C ARG A 167 -7.65 0.15 -36.06
N PHE A 168 -6.59 -0.53 -36.48
CA PHE A 168 -5.58 -1.08 -35.59
C PHE A 168 -4.39 -0.13 -35.52
N GLN A 169 -3.79 0.02 -34.35
CA GLN A 169 -2.54 0.74 -34.15
C GLN A 169 -1.55 -0.16 -33.40
N ALA A 170 -0.33 -0.29 -33.95
CA ALA A 170 0.78 -0.91 -33.24
C ALA A 170 1.35 0.09 -32.22
N VAL A 171 1.41 -0.29 -30.95
CA VAL A 171 1.83 0.61 -29.85
C VAL A 171 3.20 0.24 -29.31
N GLY A 172 3.41 -1.01 -28.90
CA GLY A 172 4.70 -1.51 -28.40
C GLY A 172 5.30 -0.67 -27.27
N GLN A 173 4.50 -0.26 -26.28
CA GLN A 173 4.96 0.57 -25.15
C GLN A 173 5.13 -0.26 -23.88
N GLY A 174 6.34 -0.25 -23.31
CA GLY A 174 6.69 -0.95 -22.08
C GLY A 174 6.45 -0.14 -20.82
N TYR A 175 6.11 -0.84 -19.74
CA TYR A 175 5.83 -0.26 -18.43
C TYR A 175 6.48 -1.11 -17.34
N ASN A 176 7.11 -0.47 -16.35
CA ASN A 176 7.59 -1.12 -15.13
C ASN A 176 6.45 -1.18 -14.10
N ALA A 177 5.38 -1.89 -14.45
CA ALA A 177 4.15 -1.96 -13.69
C ALA A 177 3.50 -3.34 -13.85
N GLY A 178 2.58 -3.69 -12.94
CA GLY A 178 1.77 -4.91 -13.03
C GLY A 178 0.44 -4.67 -13.75
N LEU A 179 -0.34 -5.74 -13.97
CA LEU A 179 -1.68 -5.68 -14.55
C LEU A 179 -2.60 -4.70 -13.79
N GLN A 180 -2.47 -4.65 -12.46
CA GLN A 180 -3.24 -3.74 -11.62
C GLN A 180 -3.11 -2.28 -12.05
N SER A 181 -1.94 -1.82 -12.50
CA SER A 181 -1.77 -0.43 -12.94
C SER A 181 -2.54 -0.10 -14.22
N PHE A 182 -2.80 -1.09 -15.09
CA PHE A 182 -3.65 -0.91 -16.26
C PHE A 182 -5.13 -1.00 -15.89
N VAL A 183 -5.47 -1.86 -14.93
CA VAL A 183 -6.80 -1.84 -14.30
C VAL A 183 -7.02 -0.45 -13.71
N ASP A 184 -6.14 0.10 -12.89
CA ASP A 184 -6.31 1.45 -12.33
C ASP A 184 -6.39 2.54 -13.41
N LYS A 185 -5.61 2.40 -14.50
CA LYS A 185 -5.64 3.31 -15.65
C LYS A 185 -6.97 3.30 -16.39
N TYR A 186 -7.61 2.14 -16.53
CA TYR A 186 -8.78 1.93 -17.39
C TYR A 186 -10.09 1.66 -16.62
N HIS A 187 -10.03 1.36 -15.31
CA HIS A 187 -11.12 0.79 -14.51
C HIS A 187 -11.72 1.71 -13.46
N VAL A 188 -11.13 2.86 -13.13
CA VAL A 188 -11.64 3.62 -11.98
C VAL A 188 -12.06 5.05 -12.32
N GLU A 189 -13.39 5.25 -12.20
CA GLU A 189 -14.07 6.43 -11.69
C GLU A 189 -13.19 7.68 -11.58
N ASN A 190 -13.17 8.49 -12.64
CA ASN A 190 -12.77 9.90 -12.60
C ASN A 190 -13.17 10.65 -13.89
N ALA A 191 -14.43 10.58 -14.35
CA ALA A 191 -14.88 11.31 -15.55
C ALA A 191 -15.56 12.62 -15.13
N VAL A 192 -14.77 13.57 -14.65
CA VAL A 192 -14.93 14.97 -15.07
C VAL A 192 -13.53 15.55 -15.16
N LYS A 193 -13.07 15.79 -16.40
CA LYS A 193 -12.01 16.76 -16.72
C LYS A 193 -11.89 16.95 -18.24
N SER A 194 -12.84 17.72 -18.77
CA SER A 194 -12.59 18.49 -19.99
C SER A 194 -13.29 19.84 -19.91
N THR A 195 -13.04 20.57 -18.82
CA THR A 195 -12.87 22.02 -18.70
C THR A 195 -12.77 22.34 -17.21
N GLU A 196 -11.90 23.28 -16.85
CA GLU A 196 -11.64 23.83 -15.51
C GLU A 196 -10.55 23.13 -14.67
N ASN A 197 -9.66 23.98 -14.16
CA ASN A 197 -8.40 23.74 -13.43
C ASN A 197 -8.24 22.35 -12.80
N VAL A 198 -7.44 21.50 -13.46
CA VAL A 198 -6.90 20.30 -12.83
C VAL A 198 -5.81 20.71 -11.86
N ALA A 199 -6.12 20.75 -10.57
CA ALA A 199 -5.11 20.50 -9.55
C ALA A 199 -4.45 19.17 -9.91
N GLN A 200 -3.22 19.22 -10.44
CA GLN A 200 -2.37 18.06 -10.63
C GLN A 200 -2.32 17.35 -9.28
N LYS A 201 -2.77 16.08 -9.22
CA LYS A 201 -2.61 15.26 -8.02
C LYS A 201 -1.11 15.18 -7.78
N LEU A 202 -0.62 15.89 -6.77
CA LEU A 202 0.80 16.00 -6.48
C LEU A 202 1.34 14.60 -6.21
N ASP A 203 2.37 14.16 -6.92
CA ASP A 203 3.01 12.88 -6.63
C ASP A 203 3.58 12.86 -5.21
N ASP A 204 3.44 11.75 -4.49
CA ASP A 204 3.86 11.62 -3.08
C ASP A 204 5.36 11.93 -2.92
N ALA A 205 6.18 11.55 -3.91
CA ALA A 205 7.61 11.87 -3.92
C ALA A 205 7.87 13.38 -4.08
N GLU A 206 7.09 14.07 -4.92
CA GLU A 206 7.18 15.51 -5.10
C GLU A 206 6.70 16.27 -3.86
N VAL A 207 5.66 15.78 -3.17
CA VAL A 207 5.19 16.32 -1.89
C VAL A 207 6.31 16.26 -0.86
N LEU A 208 6.94 15.09 -0.73
CA LEU A 208 8.05 14.87 0.20
C LEU A 208 9.27 15.72 -0.14
N ARG A 209 9.58 15.88 -1.44
CA ARG A 209 10.67 16.76 -1.89
C ARG A 209 10.41 18.21 -1.48
N ARG A 210 9.20 18.73 -1.74
CA ARG A 210 8.81 20.09 -1.33
C ARG A 210 8.81 20.27 0.17
N PHE A 211 8.43 19.25 0.92
CA PHE A 211 8.50 19.27 2.37
C PHE A 211 9.95 19.37 2.86
N SER A 212 10.85 18.52 2.36
CA SER A 212 12.28 18.59 2.68
C SER A 212 12.86 19.97 2.36
N ASP A 213 12.57 20.49 1.17
CA ASP A 213 13.03 21.82 0.74
C ASP A 213 12.57 22.94 1.72
N ARG A 214 11.32 22.87 2.22
CA ARG A 214 10.80 23.83 3.20
C ARG A 214 11.47 23.69 4.57
N VAL A 215 11.68 22.48 5.05
CA VAL A 215 12.33 22.23 6.35
C VAL A 215 13.79 22.69 6.31
N ASP A 216 14.52 22.36 5.24
CA ASP A 216 15.91 22.79 5.06
C ASP A 216 16.02 24.32 5.02
N LYS A 217 15.07 24.98 4.33
CA LYS A 217 14.98 26.43 4.32
C LYS A 217 14.72 27.01 5.72
N GLN A 218 13.77 26.46 6.48
CA GLN A 218 13.48 26.92 7.85
C GLN A 218 14.69 26.73 8.78
N LEU A 219 15.42 25.62 8.66
CA LEU A 219 16.64 25.37 9.44
C LEU A 219 17.77 26.34 9.06
N GLN A 220 17.91 26.67 7.77
CA GLN A 220 18.88 27.67 7.31
C GLN A 220 18.52 29.08 7.81
N GLU A 221 17.25 29.47 7.78
CA GLU A 221 16.76 30.75 8.27
C GLU A 221 16.93 30.86 9.80
N ALA A 222 16.60 29.80 10.54
CA ALA A 222 16.82 29.72 11.99
C ALA A 222 18.32 29.79 12.36
N ALA A 223 19.20 29.19 11.54
CA ALA A 223 20.64 29.27 11.73
C ALA A 223 21.22 30.65 11.34
N ALA A 224 20.55 31.40 10.47
CA ALA A 224 20.94 32.74 10.04
C ALA A 224 20.58 33.86 11.04
N GLY A 225 19.86 33.55 12.12
CA GLY A 225 19.54 34.50 13.18
C GLY A 225 18.49 35.56 12.82
N GLU A 226 17.74 35.36 11.73
CA GLU A 226 16.56 36.18 11.42
C GLU A 226 15.39 35.69 12.29
N SER A 227 14.77 36.60 13.06
CA SER A 227 13.67 36.25 13.95
C SER A 227 12.47 35.76 13.15
N VAL A 228 12.21 34.46 13.18
CA VAL A 228 10.99 33.87 12.64
C VAL A 228 9.84 34.30 13.55
N ALA A 229 8.86 35.01 13.00
CA ALA A 229 7.58 35.24 13.65
C ALA A 229 6.95 33.87 13.95
N ASN A 230 6.76 33.61 15.23
CA ASN A 230 6.23 32.36 15.77
C ASN A 230 4.77 32.16 15.30
N PRO A 231 4.39 31.01 14.71
CA PRO A 231 2.98 30.69 14.57
C PRO A 231 2.43 30.32 15.97
N VAL A 232 1.66 31.24 16.52
CA VAL A 232 0.70 31.13 17.64
C VAL A 232 0.81 29.86 18.48
N ASN A 233 1.59 29.96 19.56
CA ASN A 233 1.48 29.08 20.71
C ASN A 233 0.29 29.55 21.55
N ALA A 234 -0.88 28.96 21.34
CA ALA A 234 -2.05 29.17 22.18
C ALA A 234 -1.89 28.34 23.46
N ASP A 235 -1.07 28.81 24.39
CA ASP A 235 -1.09 28.44 25.81
C ASP A 235 -0.11 29.35 26.57
N ASN A 236 -0.58 30.54 26.96
CA ASN A 236 -0.15 31.29 28.15
C ASN A 236 -1.03 32.54 28.27
N VAL A 237 -2.18 32.39 28.95
CA VAL A 237 -2.94 33.52 29.49
C VAL A 237 -2.34 33.85 30.85
N GLU A 238 -1.35 34.74 30.86
CA GLU A 238 -1.17 35.63 32.01
C GLU A 238 -1.48 37.05 31.57
N ALA A 239 -2.33 37.70 32.36
CA ALA A 239 -2.89 38.99 32.09
C ALA A 239 -1.79 40.07 32.06
N ASP A 240 -1.76 40.85 30.98
CA ASP A 240 -1.33 42.24 31.10
C ASP A 240 -2.26 43.15 30.31
N LYS A 241 -2.61 44.25 30.95
CA LYS A 241 -3.55 45.26 30.47
C LYS A 241 -2.81 46.28 29.61
N ASP A 242 -3.55 46.86 28.67
CA ASP A 242 -3.26 48.11 27.98
C ASP A 242 -2.25 48.05 26.82
N VAL A 243 -2.71 47.67 25.62
CA VAL A 243 -2.43 48.42 24.38
C VAL A 243 -3.63 48.30 23.43
N ASP A 244 -4.34 49.41 23.27
CA ASP A 244 -5.22 49.71 22.15
C ASP A 244 -4.34 50.15 20.97
N ASP A 245 -4.32 49.38 19.89
CA ASP A 245 -4.12 49.95 18.56
C ASP A 245 -4.66 48.99 17.49
N SER A 246 -5.72 49.47 16.85
CA SER A 246 -6.53 48.83 15.82
C SER A 246 -5.71 48.42 14.60
N VAL A 247 -5.50 47.11 14.43
CA VAL A 247 -5.43 46.48 13.11
C VAL A 247 -6.66 45.60 13.00
N SER A 248 -7.67 46.09 12.29
CA SER A 248 -8.84 45.29 11.94
C SER A 248 -8.39 44.17 11.01
N GLU A 249 -8.09 43.00 11.57
CA GLU A 249 -8.09 41.75 10.82
C GLU A 249 -9.43 41.67 10.08
N ILE A 250 -9.36 41.60 8.76
CA ILE A 250 -10.53 41.29 7.94
C ILE A 250 -10.84 39.83 8.26
N GLN A 251 -11.68 39.60 9.27
CA GLN A 251 -12.33 38.32 9.49
C GLN A 251 -13.18 38.05 8.25
N GLU A 252 -12.68 37.20 7.35
CA GLU A 252 -13.50 36.62 6.30
C GLU A 252 -14.69 35.95 6.96
N SER A 253 -15.89 36.51 6.75
CA SER A 253 -17.13 36.01 7.34
C SER A 253 -17.30 34.54 6.96
N ALA A 254 -17.42 33.66 7.96
CA ALA A 254 -17.64 32.24 7.74
C ALA A 254 -18.90 32.04 6.89
N LEU A 255 -18.79 31.24 5.83
CA LEU A 255 -19.90 30.89 4.98
C LEU A 255 -20.89 30.02 5.77
N THR A 256 -22.17 30.34 5.68
CA THR A 256 -23.22 29.53 6.33
C THR A 256 -23.37 28.17 5.63
N ALA A 257 -23.94 27.19 6.34
CA ALA A 257 -24.24 25.89 5.75
C ALA A 257 -25.20 26.03 4.56
N GLU A 258 -26.19 26.92 4.66
CA GLU A 258 -27.16 27.18 3.60
C GLU A 258 -26.51 27.72 2.33
N GLU A 259 -25.62 28.71 2.46
CA GLU A 259 -24.88 29.29 1.34
C GLU A 259 -23.94 28.27 0.70
N PHE A 260 -23.26 27.45 1.51
CA PHE A 260 -22.43 26.35 1.01
C PHE A 260 -23.27 25.38 0.15
N TRP A 261 -24.41 24.92 0.68
CA TRP A 261 -25.26 23.98 -0.04
C TRP A 261 -25.92 24.59 -1.27
N GLN A 262 -26.17 25.90 -1.29
CA GLN A 262 -26.69 26.58 -2.46
C GLN A 262 -25.65 26.56 -3.59
N ARG A 263 -24.43 26.99 -3.31
CA ARG A 263 -23.29 26.94 -4.26
C ARG A 263 -23.01 25.53 -4.75
N TYR A 264 -23.00 24.56 -3.83
CA TYR A 264 -22.80 23.16 -4.17
C TYR A 264 -23.89 22.61 -5.11
N LYS A 265 -25.17 22.96 -4.87
CA LYS A 265 -26.30 22.57 -5.76
C LYS A 265 -26.24 23.24 -7.12
N GLU A 266 -25.67 24.44 -7.19
CA GLU A 266 -25.43 25.17 -8.44
C GLU A 266 -24.27 24.58 -9.27
N GLY A 267 -23.61 23.54 -8.75
CA GLY A 267 -22.55 22.81 -9.46
C GLY A 267 -21.14 23.22 -9.03
N GLU A 268 -21.00 24.13 -8.07
CA GLU A 268 -19.68 24.49 -7.55
C GLU A 268 -19.04 23.30 -6.83
N ARG A 269 -17.77 23.06 -7.14
CA ARG A 269 -16.96 21.97 -6.57
C ARG A 269 -15.61 22.45 -6.06
N ASP A 270 -15.20 23.67 -6.36
CA ASP A 270 -13.97 24.27 -5.86
C ASP A 270 -14.26 25.25 -4.73
N PHE A 271 -14.05 24.79 -3.51
CA PHE A 271 -14.18 25.57 -2.28
C PHE A 271 -12.80 25.78 -1.65
N THR A 272 -11.76 25.94 -2.48
CA THR A 272 -10.40 26.15 -1.99
C THR A 272 -10.32 27.43 -1.13
N GLY A 273 -9.70 27.32 0.05
CA GLY A 273 -9.48 28.44 0.97
C GLY A 273 -10.73 28.93 1.72
N ILE A 274 -11.89 28.30 1.52
CA ILE A 274 -13.14 28.82 2.08
C ILE A 274 -13.18 28.73 3.61
N ASN A 275 -13.82 29.70 4.26
CA ASN A 275 -14.12 29.62 5.68
C ASN A 275 -15.47 28.95 5.96
N LEU A 276 -15.42 27.73 6.49
CA LEU A 276 -16.55 26.88 6.90
C LEU A 276 -16.42 26.46 8.38
N ALA A 277 -15.81 27.30 9.22
CA ALA A 277 -15.62 26.98 10.63
C ALA A 277 -16.97 26.76 11.34
N GLY A 278 -17.08 25.66 12.09
CA GLY A 278 -18.27 25.31 12.87
C GLY A 278 -19.49 24.87 12.05
N VAL A 279 -19.38 24.75 10.72
CA VAL A 279 -20.50 24.37 9.86
C VAL A 279 -20.99 22.95 10.14
N ASP A 280 -22.29 22.68 9.95
CA ASP A 280 -22.84 21.32 9.99
C ASP A 280 -23.04 20.76 8.58
N LEU A 281 -22.20 19.77 8.23
CA LEU A 281 -22.23 19.00 6.99
C LEU A 281 -22.47 17.51 7.28
N SER A 282 -22.99 17.17 8.47
CA SER A 282 -23.16 15.79 8.89
C SER A 282 -24.14 14.99 8.03
N GLY A 283 -23.79 13.74 7.75
CA GLY A 283 -24.58 12.81 6.94
C GLY A 283 -24.69 13.18 5.46
N LYS A 284 -23.91 14.15 4.98
CA LYS A 284 -24.00 14.64 3.61
C LYS A 284 -22.98 13.94 2.71
N THR A 285 -23.37 13.72 1.45
CA THR A 285 -22.46 13.25 0.41
C THR A 285 -21.95 14.45 -0.37
N LEU A 286 -20.64 14.65 -0.34
CA LEU A 286 -19.95 15.64 -1.16
C LEU A 286 -19.29 14.85 -2.30
N GLU A 287 -19.95 14.87 -3.45
CA GLU A 287 -19.58 14.12 -4.64
C GLU A 287 -18.20 14.53 -5.14
N SER A 288 -17.37 13.53 -5.41
CA SER A 288 -16.10 13.73 -6.10
C SER A 288 -16.34 14.15 -7.56
N PRO A 289 -15.53 15.07 -8.12
CA PRO A 289 -14.44 15.78 -7.46
C PRO A 289 -14.97 16.97 -6.65
N ILE A 290 -14.54 17.07 -5.38
CA ILE A 290 -14.70 18.29 -4.57
C ILE A 290 -13.33 18.73 -4.03
N SER A 291 -13.05 20.03 -4.12
CA SER A 291 -11.87 20.66 -3.52
C SER A 291 -12.29 21.49 -2.32
N LEU A 292 -11.79 21.10 -1.16
CA LEU A 292 -11.80 21.83 0.12
C LEU A 292 -10.35 22.13 0.54
N SER A 293 -9.42 22.16 -0.42
CA SER A 293 -8.01 22.46 -0.19
C SER A 293 -7.87 23.79 0.54
N GLN A 294 -7.05 23.86 1.59
CA GLN A 294 -6.83 25.06 2.41
C GLN A 294 -8.11 25.64 3.08
N ALA A 295 -9.26 24.96 3.01
CA ALA A 295 -10.46 25.43 3.65
C ALA A 295 -10.34 25.39 5.18
N ASN A 296 -10.94 26.36 5.86
CA ASN A 296 -11.09 26.34 7.30
C ASN A 296 -12.38 25.61 7.68
N LEU A 297 -12.27 24.39 8.15
CA LEU A 297 -13.34 23.51 8.64
C LEU A 297 -13.19 23.25 10.15
N SER A 298 -12.51 24.14 10.87
CA SER A 298 -12.28 23.98 12.31
C SER A 298 -13.60 23.88 13.06
N ASN A 299 -13.69 22.92 13.99
CA ASN A 299 -14.89 22.60 14.76
C ASN A 299 -16.15 22.28 13.93
N ALA A 300 -16.03 22.03 12.62
CA ALA A 300 -17.15 21.64 11.79
C ALA A 300 -17.68 20.25 12.17
N ASN A 301 -18.98 20.02 11.96
CA ASN A 301 -19.59 18.71 12.10
C ASN A 301 -19.66 18.02 10.72
N LEU A 302 -18.78 17.06 10.50
CA LEU A 302 -18.69 16.24 9.29
C LEU A 302 -19.09 14.78 9.57
N SER A 303 -19.68 14.50 10.73
CA SER A 303 -20.00 13.13 11.14
C SER A 303 -20.90 12.43 10.12
N ASN A 304 -20.59 11.18 9.77
CA ASN A 304 -21.29 10.39 8.75
C ASN A 304 -21.29 11.02 7.33
N ALA A 305 -20.52 12.08 7.09
CA ALA A 305 -20.40 12.64 5.74
C ALA A 305 -19.60 11.69 4.83
N ASN A 306 -19.84 11.79 3.53
CA ASN A 306 -19.07 11.09 2.50
C ASN A 306 -18.23 12.09 1.71
N LEU A 307 -16.92 11.95 1.85
CA LEU A 307 -15.83 12.74 1.28
C LEU A 307 -14.83 11.84 0.53
N VAL A 308 -15.31 10.73 -0.06
CA VAL A 308 -14.49 9.83 -0.88
C VAL A 308 -13.76 10.66 -1.95
N LYS A 309 -12.45 10.47 -2.07
CA LYS A 309 -11.58 11.15 -3.05
C LYS A 309 -11.61 12.69 -2.96
N ALA A 310 -12.12 13.27 -1.87
CA ALA A 310 -12.12 14.73 -1.68
C ALA A 310 -10.70 15.26 -1.56
N ASN A 311 -10.44 16.44 -2.13
CA ASN A 311 -9.18 17.16 -1.96
C ASN A 311 -9.28 18.09 -0.73
N LEU A 312 -8.53 17.79 0.31
CA LEU A 312 -8.48 18.49 1.59
C LEU A 312 -7.03 18.89 1.94
N ILE A 313 -6.16 19.03 0.94
CA ILE A 313 -4.75 19.39 1.14
C ILE A 313 -4.67 20.70 1.93
N GLY A 314 -3.95 20.70 3.04
CA GLY A 314 -3.74 21.88 3.89
C GLY A 314 -5.01 22.42 4.56
N ALA A 315 -6.14 21.71 4.49
CA ALA A 315 -7.37 22.14 5.15
C ALA A 315 -7.21 22.12 6.68
N ASN A 316 -7.86 23.05 7.37
CA ASN A 316 -7.90 23.09 8.83
C ASN A 316 -9.16 22.40 9.36
N LEU A 317 -9.03 21.20 9.91
CA LEU A 317 -10.09 20.43 10.56
C LEU A 317 -9.84 20.27 12.07
N GLN A 318 -9.13 21.22 12.68
CA GLN A 318 -8.87 21.21 14.12
C GLN A 318 -10.18 21.11 14.91
N GLY A 319 -10.25 20.17 15.85
CA GLY A 319 -11.44 19.96 16.69
C GLY A 319 -12.71 19.54 15.96
N ALA A 320 -12.66 19.28 14.65
CA ALA A 320 -13.84 18.90 13.88
C ALA A 320 -14.36 17.52 14.28
N ASN A 321 -15.66 17.30 14.12
CA ASN A 321 -16.30 16.01 14.34
C ASN A 321 -16.41 15.23 13.02
N LEU A 322 -15.53 14.27 12.81
CA LEU A 322 -15.51 13.36 11.66
C LEU A 322 -15.91 11.92 12.05
N ASN A 323 -16.74 11.77 13.08
CA ASN A 323 -17.18 10.43 13.49
C ASN A 323 -17.86 9.71 12.32
N SER A 324 -17.39 8.50 12.00
CA SER A 324 -17.93 7.66 10.92
C SER A 324 -17.93 8.32 9.53
N THR A 325 -17.11 9.35 9.30
CA THR A 325 -16.97 10.00 8.00
C THR A 325 -16.22 9.09 7.02
N ASN A 326 -16.63 9.07 5.76
CA ASN A 326 -15.92 8.35 4.70
C ASN A 326 -14.94 9.28 3.97
N LEU A 327 -13.66 9.06 4.15
CA LEU A 327 -12.50 9.74 3.55
C LEU A 327 -11.66 8.76 2.72
N HIS A 328 -12.25 7.67 2.21
CA HIS A 328 -11.57 6.71 1.35
C HIS A 328 -10.92 7.43 0.16
N GLU A 329 -9.63 7.18 -0.09
CA GLU A 329 -8.80 7.83 -1.11
C GLU A 329 -8.73 9.37 -1.06
N ALA A 330 -9.15 10.00 0.05
CA ALA A 330 -9.08 11.46 0.18
C ALA A 330 -7.62 11.96 0.21
N ASP A 331 -7.42 13.15 -0.35
CA ASP A 331 -6.14 13.84 -0.33
C ASP A 331 -6.06 14.74 0.91
N LEU A 332 -5.33 14.30 1.92
CA LEU A 332 -5.28 14.87 3.26
C LEU A 332 -3.85 15.35 3.61
N ILE A 333 -3.06 15.67 2.60
CA ILE A 333 -1.68 16.12 2.78
C ILE A 333 -1.68 17.44 3.55
N GLU A 334 -0.82 17.55 4.55
CA GLU A 334 -0.70 18.77 5.40
C GLU A 334 -1.99 19.18 6.10
N VAL A 335 -3.01 18.31 6.15
CA VAL A 335 -4.27 18.61 6.83
C VAL A 335 -4.03 18.75 8.34
N ASN A 336 -4.75 19.68 8.98
CA ASN A 336 -4.76 19.79 10.43
C ASN A 336 -5.99 19.09 11.03
N PHE A 337 -5.79 17.90 11.60
CA PHE A 337 -6.77 17.15 12.39
C PHE A 337 -6.52 17.23 13.91
N SER A 338 -5.71 18.19 14.39
CA SER A 338 -5.39 18.24 15.82
C SER A 338 -6.66 18.30 16.69
N GLY A 339 -6.73 17.41 17.68
CA GLY A 339 -7.90 17.27 18.57
C GLY A 339 -9.21 16.85 17.89
N ALA A 340 -9.21 16.51 16.59
CA ALA A 340 -10.42 16.13 15.86
C ALA A 340 -10.93 14.74 16.29
N ASN A 341 -12.23 14.52 16.14
CA ASN A 341 -12.87 13.22 16.39
C ASN A 341 -13.02 12.44 15.08
N LEU A 342 -12.14 11.49 14.80
CA LEU A 342 -12.20 10.56 13.67
C LEU A 342 -12.64 9.15 14.08
N THR A 343 -13.33 8.98 15.21
CA THR A 343 -13.80 7.65 15.64
C THR A 343 -14.58 6.97 14.52
N LYS A 344 -14.20 5.73 14.15
CA LYS A 344 -14.84 4.94 13.08
C LYS A 344 -14.78 5.55 11.68
N ALA A 345 -14.01 6.61 11.46
CA ALA A 345 -13.81 7.17 10.14
C ALA A 345 -13.13 6.16 9.21
N THR A 346 -13.45 6.23 7.92
CA THR A 346 -12.85 5.38 6.88
C THR A 346 -11.85 6.20 6.08
N LEU A 347 -10.57 5.85 6.15
CA LEU A 347 -9.43 6.52 5.50
C LEU A 347 -8.56 5.55 4.68
N TYR A 348 -9.15 4.45 4.20
CA TYR A 348 -8.47 3.51 3.29
C TYR A 348 -7.82 4.26 2.14
N TYR A 349 -6.54 3.96 1.85
CA TYR A 349 -5.77 4.59 0.76
C TYR A 349 -5.69 6.13 0.82
N ALA A 350 -6.04 6.76 1.95
CA ALA A 350 -5.98 8.20 2.08
C ALA A 350 -4.52 8.68 2.18
N ARG A 351 -4.26 9.91 1.70
CA ARG A 351 -2.93 10.51 1.72
C ARG A 351 -2.80 11.50 2.86
N LEU A 352 -2.19 11.10 3.95
CA LEU A 352 -2.01 11.88 5.19
C LEU A 352 -0.54 12.32 5.35
N ILE A 353 0.19 12.55 4.25
CA ILE A 353 1.60 12.95 4.32
C ILE A 353 1.69 14.28 5.06
N ASN A 354 2.52 14.31 6.10
CA ASN A 354 2.70 15.49 6.97
C ASN A 354 1.38 16.02 7.58
N ALA A 355 0.38 15.15 7.76
CA ALA A 355 -0.85 15.52 8.45
C ALA A 355 -0.60 15.70 9.95
N ASN A 356 -1.27 16.69 10.57
CA ASN A 356 -1.28 16.86 12.02
C ASN A 356 -2.50 16.17 12.63
N LEU A 357 -2.31 15.00 13.23
CA LEU A 357 -3.31 14.21 13.95
C LEU A 357 -3.06 14.23 15.47
N SER A 358 -2.29 15.19 15.97
CA SER A 358 -1.96 15.26 17.41
C SER A 358 -3.22 15.35 18.26
N GLN A 359 -3.26 14.56 19.34
CA GLN A 359 -4.42 14.46 20.27
C GLN A 359 -5.76 14.08 19.60
N ALA A 360 -5.77 13.68 18.33
CA ALA A 360 -6.99 13.29 17.64
C ALA A 360 -7.50 11.94 18.16
N ASN A 361 -8.82 11.73 18.09
CA ASN A 361 -9.44 10.46 18.42
C ASN A 361 -9.71 9.65 17.16
N LEU A 362 -8.85 8.66 16.87
CA LEU A 362 -8.96 7.71 15.76
C LEU A 362 -9.44 6.32 16.21
N SER A 363 -10.11 6.20 17.37
CA SER A 363 -10.54 4.90 17.86
C SER A 363 -11.42 4.17 16.83
N GLU A 364 -11.11 2.91 16.53
CA GLU A 364 -11.81 2.09 15.53
C GLU A 364 -11.79 2.66 14.08
N ALA A 365 -10.93 3.66 13.79
CA ALA A 365 -10.78 4.19 12.43
C ALA A 365 -10.08 3.18 11.51
N LYS A 366 -10.36 3.26 10.21
CA LYS A 366 -9.84 2.35 9.17
C LYS A 366 -8.87 3.10 8.27
N LEU A 367 -7.57 2.95 8.48
CA LEU A 367 -6.49 3.58 7.70
C LEU A 367 -5.62 2.54 6.98
N ASP A 368 -6.17 1.37 6.65
CA ASP A 368 -5.41 0.36 5.91
C ASP A 368 -4.94 0.93 4.56
N GLN A 369 -3.68 0.64 4.21
CA GLN A 369 -3.00 1.16 3.00
C GLN A 369 -2.90 2.70 2.93
N ALA A 370 -3.20 3.44 3.99
CA ALA A 370 -3.03 4.89 4.00
C ALA A 370 -1.55 5.29 4.04
N ASN A 371 -1.23 6.47 3.48
CA ASN A 371 0.11 7.04 3.54
C ASN A 371 0.17 8.10 4.66
N LEU A 372 0.76 7.77 5.79
CA LEU A 372 0.99 8.65 6.94
C LEU A 372 2.47 9.06 7.07
N THR A 373 3.22 9.10 5.97
CA THR A 373 4.64 9.50 6.01
C THR A 373 4.78 10.85 6.69
N VAL A 374 5.67 10.92 7.68
CA VAL A 374 5.96 12.08 8.54
C VAL A 374 4.74 12.72 9.22
N ALA A 375 3.63 12.00 9.37
CA ALA A 375 2.45 12.50 10.08
C ALA A 375 2.71 12.60 11.60
N ASN A 376 2.12 13.62 12.24
CA ASN A 376 2.16 13.77 13.69
C ASN A 376 0.93 13.12 14.32
N LEU A 377 1.08 11.98 14.98
CA LEU A 377 0.05 11.29 15.77
C LEU A 377 0.32 11.36 17.28
N SER A 378 1.12 12.33 17.75
CA SER A 378 1.48 12.44 19.16
C SER A 378 0.25 12.57 20.06
N GLY A 379 0.15 11.74 21.09
CA GLY A 379 -0.99 11.67 22.00
C GLY A 379 -2.31 11.21 21.39
N ALA A 380 -2.37 10.85 20.10
CA ALA A 380 -3.59 10.41 19.46
C ALA A 380 -4.13 9.11 20.06
N ASN A 381 -5.46 8.93 20.04
CA ASN A 381 -6.09 7.69 20.43
C ASN A 381 -6.38 6.82 19.21
N LEU A 382 -5.59 5.79 18.98
CA LEU A 382 -5.79 4.81 17.91
C LEU A 382 -6.41 3.50 18.39
N THR A 383 -6.93 3.41 19.62
CA THR A 383 -7.44 2.14 20.18
C THR A 383 -8.35 1.40 19.19
N GLN A 384 -8.00 0.15 18.87
CA GLN A 384 -8.71 -0.70 17.88
C GLN A 384 -8.76 -0.18 16.43
N ALA A 385 -7.98 0.82 16.07
CA ALA A 385 -7.85 1.26 14.67
C ALA A 385 -7.14 0.20 13.82
N SER A 386 -7.43 0.21 12.52
CA SER A 386 -6.74 -0.62 11.52
C SER A 386 -5.82 0.22 10.65
N LEU A 387 -4.55 -0.16 10.55
CA LEU A 387 -3.49 0.48 9.80
C LEU A 387 -2.66 -0.59 9.05
N SER A 388 -3.31 -1.69 8.62
CA SER A 388 -2.57 -2.75 7.94
C SER A 388 -2.00 -2.25 6.62
N SER A 389 -0.74 -2.61 6.36
CA SER A 389 0.03 -2.17 5.19
C SER A 389 0.14 -0.64 5.02
N ALA A 390 -0.18 0.15 6.05
CA ALA A 390 -0.03 1.60 6.00
C ALA A 390 1.46 2.00 5.99
N ASN A 391 1.77 3.13 5.36
CA ASN A 391 3.11 3.71 5.41
C ASN A 391 3.19 4.77 6.51
N LEU A 392 3.89 4.48 7.60
CA LEU A 392 4.11 5.41 8.71
C LEU A 392 5.56 5.91 8.77
N THR A 393 6.30 5.89 7.66
CA THR A 393 7.72 6.29 7.65
C THR A 393 7.91 7.66 8.30
N GLY A 394 8.71 7.73 9.37
CA GLY A 394 9.01 8.95 10.10
C GLY A 394 7.83 9.56 10.89
N ALA A 395 6.71 8.85 11.05
CA ALA A 395 5.58 9.36 11.81
C ALA A 395 5.88 9.45 13.31
N ASP A 396 5.29 10.44 14.00
CA ASP A 396 5.39 10.57 15.44
C ASP A 396 4.19 9.93 16.13
N LEU A 397 4.40 8.83 16.84
CA LEU A 397 3.39 8.14 17.64
C LEU A 397 3.63 8.33 19.14
N SER A 398 4.49 9.26 19.55
CA SER A 398 4.82 9.45 20.97
C SER A 398 3.57 9.67 21.82
N GLN A 399 3.51 8.99 22.97
CA GLN A 399 2.36 9.02 23.89
C GLN A 399 1.00 8.59 23.29
N ALA A 400 0.96 8.05 22.07
CA ALA A 400 -0.28 7.60 21.45
C ALA A 400 -0.86 6.36 22.17
N LYS A 401 -2.19 6.27 22.22
CA LYS A 401 -2.89 5.08 22.73
C LYS A 401 -3.14 4.12 21.59
N VAL A 402 -2.35 3.05 21.52
CA VAL A 402 -2.40 2.08 20.40
C VAL A 402 -2.91 0.70 20.80
N SER A 403 -3.58 0.56 21.94
CA SER A 403 -4.06 -0.76 22.39
C SER A 403 -4.94 -1.44 21.35
N LYS A 404 -4.61 -2.69 21.01
CA LYS A 404 -5.31 -3.51 20.00
C LYS A 404 -5.35 -2.92 18.58
N VAL A 405 -4.43 -2.01 18.25
CA VAL A 405 -4.28 -1.52 16.87
C VAL A 405 -3.80 -2.64 15.95
N ASN A 406 -4.29 -2.65 14.71
CA ASN A 406 -3.73 -3.50 13.66
C ASN A 406 -2.69 -2.75 12.81
N LEU A 407 -1.40 -3.07 12.98
CA LEU A 407 -0.27 -2.53 12.21
C LEU A 407 0.41 -3.62 11.34
N SER A 408 -0.27 -4.73 11.05
CA SER A 408 0.35 -5.82 10.28
C SER A 408 0.85 -5.32 8.92
N TYR A 409 2.08 -5.68 8.56
CA TYR A 409 2.75 -5.29 7.32
C TYR A 409 2.93 -3.77 7.12
N ALA A 410 2.69 -2.95 8.14
CA ALA A 410 2.92 -1.51 8.06
C ALA A 410 4.43 -1.18 8.00
N ASN A 411 4.78 -0.09 7.31
CA ASN A 411 6.15 0.44 7.33
C ASN A 411 6.32 1.39 8.50
N LEU A 412 7.12 0.98 9.49
CA LEU A 412 7.40 1.73 10.73
C LEU A 412 8.80 2.36 10.77
N SER A 413 9.45 2.48 9.61
CA SER A 413 10.82 3.01 9.52
C SER A 413 10.89 4.43 10.09
N GLY A 414 11.70 4.63 11.13
CA GLY A 414 11.87 5.95 11.75
C GLY A 414 10.68 6.44 12.61
N VAL A 415 9.71 5.58 12.93
CA VAL A 415 8.59 5.95 13.80
C VAL A 415 9.06 6.21 15.23
N ASN A 416 8.58 7.31 15.83
CA ASN A 416 8.79 7.58 17.25
C ASN A 416 7.72 6.87 18.10
N LEU A 417 8.13 5.85 18.86
CA LEU A 417 7.26 5.08 19.78
C LEU A 417 7.49 5.43 21.26
N SER A 418 8.11 6.57 21.56
CA SER A 418 8.41 6.95 22.95
C SER A 418 7.13 7.08 23.80
N GLY A 419 7.11 6.39 24.95
CA GLY A 419 5.95 6.38 25.86
C GLY A 419 4.76 5.54 25.38
N VAL A 420 4.88 4.80 24.28
CA VAL A 420 3.80 3.98 23.73
C VAL A 420 3.74 2.61 24.40
N SER A 421 2.54 2.18 24.78
CA SER A 421 2.27 0.80 25.21
C SER A 421 1.76 -0.04 24.05
N LEU A 422 2.47 -1.11 23.70
CA LEU A 422 2.16 -1.97 22.55
C LEU A 422 1.25 -3.15 22.89
N ILE A 423 0.54 -3.07 24.02
CA ILE A 423 -0.33 -4.14 24.52
C ILE A 423 -1.40 -4.51 23.49
N GLY A 424 -1.41 -5.80 23.10
CA GLY A 424 -2.38 -6.38 22.17
C GLY A 424 -2.28 -5.87 20.72
N VAL A 425 -1.25 -5.09 20.37
CA VAL A 425 -1.06 -4.60 19.01
C VAL A 425 -0.73 -5.76 18.06
N ASN A 426 -1.29 -5.74 16.85
CA ASN A 426 -0.88 -6.64 15.79
C ASN A 426 0.26 -6.02 14.97
N LEU A 427 1.47 -6.52 15.14
CA LEU A 427 2.71 -6.18 14.42
C LEU A 427 3.17 -7.38 13.56
N ALA A 428 2.25 -8.15 13.00
CA ALA A 428 2.64 -9.27 12.14
C ALA A 428 3.35 -8.76 10.86
N GLY A 429 4.46 -9.38 10.48
CA GLY A 429 5.19 -9.09 9.25
C GLY A 429 5.86 -7.70 9.16
N VAL A 430 5.89 -6.92 10.24
CA VAL A 430 6.54 -5.59 10.22
C VAL A 430 8.06 -5.70 10.30
N ASN A 431 8.76 -4.68 9.80
CA ASN A 431 10.20 -4.52 10.02
C ASN A 431 10.46 -3.55 11.20
N LEU A 432 10.98 -4.08 12.30
CA LEU A 432 11.40 -3.33 13.50
C LEU A 432 12.91 -3.49 13.76
N SER A 433 13.68 -3.88 12.73
CA SER A 433 15.12 -4.12 12.89
C SER A 433 15.86 -2.89 13.44
N GLY A 434 16.74 -3.13 14.41
CA GLY A 434 17.55 -2.11 15.07
C GLY A 434 16.80 -1.14 15.99
N MET A 435 15.48 -1.24 16.12
CA MET A 435 14.69 -0.31 16.94
C MET A 435 14.95 -0.49 18.44
N ASN A 436 14.74 0.58 19.22
CA ASN A 436 14.82 0.53 20.68
C ASN A 436 13.42 0.43 21.31
N LEU A 437 13.10 -0.74 21.84
CA LEU A 437 11.89 -1.05 22.60
C LEU A 437 12.20 -1.47 24.05
N SER A 438 13.32 -0.98 24.61
CA SER A 438 13.67 -1.28 26.00
C SER A 438 12.61 -0.80 26.98
N GLY A 439 12.26 -1.66 27.95
CA GLY A 439 11.25 -1.41 28.96
C GLY A 439 9.79 -1.39 28.47
N VAL A 440 9.54 -1.56 27.17
CA VAL A 440 8.18 -1.50 26.60
C VAL A 440 7.38 -2.75 26.98
N SER A 441 6.09 -2.56 27.27
CA SER A 441 5.15 -3.68 27.39
C SER A 441 4.65 -4.11 26.02
N LEU A 442 4.96 -5.36 25.67
CA LEU A 442 4.51 -6.08 24.48
C LEU A 442 3.53 -7.19 24.87
N THR A 443 2.79 -7.02 25.97
CA THR A 443 1.87 -8.04 26.47
C THR A 443 0.78 -8.32 25.44
N GLY A 444 0.65 -9.59 25.01
CA GLY A 444 -0.33 -10.00 24.01
C GLY A 444 -0.07 -9.46 22.60
N THR A 445 1.07 -8.83 22.33
CA THR A 445 1.41 -8.30 21.00
C THR A 445 1.66 -9.44 20.02
N ASN A 446 1.12 -9.32 18.80
CA ASN A 446 1.43 -10.26 17.73
C ASN A 446 2.63 -9.79 16.92
N LEU A 447 3.76 -10.48 17.01
CA LEU A 447 5.00 -10.24 16.27
C LEU A 447 5.30 -11.39 15.30
N THR A 448 4.28 -12.16 14.89
CA THR A 448 4.41 -13.26 13.93
C THR A 448 5.08 -12.76 12.64
N GLU A 449 6.11 -13.45 12.17
CA GLU A 449 6.88 -13.11 10.95
C GLU A 449 7.53 -11.72 10.95
N ALA A 450 7.58 -11.02 12.09
CA ALA A 450 8.23 -9.71 12.18
C ALA A 450 9.76 -9.83 12.07
N ASN A 451 10.39 -8.85 11.42
CA ASN A 451 11.83 -8.70 11.44
C ASN A 451 12.26 -7.86 12.65
N LEU A 452 12.86 -8.51 13.64
CA LEU A 452 13.33 -7.93 14.90
C LEU A 452 14.87 -8.00 15.00
N SER A 453 15.58 -8.12 13.87
CA SER A 453 17.04 -8.24 13.90
C SER A 453 17.69 -7.01 14.52
N GLY A 454 18.64 -7.21 15.45
CA GLY A 454 19.32 -6.12 16.16
C GLY A 454 18.43 -5.28 17.09
N ILE A 455 17.16 -5.66 17.33
CA ILE A 455 16.25 -4.87 18.17
C ILE A 455 16.74 -4.81 19.62
N ASN A 456 16.58 -3.68 20.30
CA ASN A 456 16.81 -3.59 21.74
C ASN A 456 15.50 -3.80 22.51
N LEU A 457 15.34 -4.96 23.13
CA LEU A 457 14.20 -5.35 23.96
C LEU A 457 14.55 -5.42 25.45
N SER A 458 15.66 -4.81 25.89
CA SER A 458 16.11 -4.96 27.27
C SER A 458 15.04 -4.51 28.29
N GLY A 459 14.73 -5.38 29.26
CA GLY A 459 13.68 -5.14 30.27
C GLY A 459 12.25 -5.08 29.73
N ALA A 460 11.99 -5.42 28.46
CA ALA A 460 10.64 -5.47 27.90
C ALA A 460 9.77 -6.56 28.55
N ILE A 461 8.46 -6.34 28.58
CA ILE A 461 7.48 -7.30 29.12
C ILE A 461 6.80 -8.03 27.96
N LEU A 462 7.11 -9.33 27.77
CA LEU A 462 6.63 -10.13 26.62
C LEU A 462 5.51 -11.13 26.97
N ILE A 463 4.82 -10.96 28.10
CA ILE A 463 3.81 -11.93 28.57
C ILE A 463 2.72 -12.13 27.50
N GLY A 464 2.56 -13.36 27.01
CA GLY A 464 1.55 -13.69 26.01
C GLY A 464 1.81 -13.12 24.60
N ALA A 465 2.99 -12.58 24.32
CA ALA A 465 3.36 -12.15 22.98
C ALA A 465 3.55 -13.34 22.03
N TYR A 466 3.23 -13.16 20.74
CA TYR A 466 3.35 -14.18 19.70
C TYR A 466 4.54 -13.87 18.81
N PHE A 467 5.49 -14.79 18.68
CA PHE A 467 6.71 -14.58 17.87
C PHE A 467 6.86 -15.56 16.71
N ARG A 468 5.84 -16.34 16.35
CA ARG A 468 5.97 -17.41 15.34
C ARG A 468 6.63 -16.89 14.06
N GLY A 469 7.78 -17.46 13.67
CA GLY A 469 8.50 -17.06 12.45
C GLY A 469 9.22 -15.69 12.52
N ALA A 470 9.25 -15.02 13.67
CA ALA A 470 9.97 -13.76 13.84
C ALA A 470 11.50 -13.95 13.79
N ASN A 471 12.20 -12.96 13.23
CA ASN A 471 13.67 -12.91 13.19
C ASN A 471 14.22 -12.09 14.36
N LEU A 472 14.86 -12.73 15.34
CA LEU A 472 15.46 -12.05 16.51
C LEU A 472 17.01 -12.00 16.43
N ASP A 473 17.59 -12.16 15.24
CA ASP A 473 19.05 -12.21 15.08
C ASP A 473 19.71 -10.91 15.58
N GLY A 474 20.49 -11.03 16.66
CA GLY A 474 21.21 -9.90 17.27
C GLY A 474 20.38 -9.04 18.21
N ALA A 475 19.17 -9.48 18.57
CA ALA A 475 18.31 -8.77 19.51
C ALA A 475 18.92 -8.72 20.93
N ASN A 476 18.84 -7.57 21.60
CA ASN A 476 19.17 -7.46 23.01
C ASN A 476 17.95 -7.80 23.87
N LEU A 477 17.93 -9.02 24.42
CA LEU A 477 16.86 -9.50 25.30
C LEU A 477 17.20 -9.38 26.80
N THR A 478 18.25 -8.66 27.17
CA THR A 478 18.74 -8.60 28.56
C THR A 478 17.63 -8.20 29.54
N GLY A 479 17.40 -9.02 30.57
CA GLY A 479 16.40 -8.75 31.61
C GLY A 479 14.94 -9.04 31.21
N VAL A 480 14.71 -9.65 30.05
CA VAL A 480 13.37 -10.06 29.61
C VAL A 480 12.96 -11.39 30.25
N SER A 481 11.75 -11.47 30.78
CA SER A 481 11.14 -12.74 31.20
C SER A 481 10.45 -13.40 30.00
N LEU A 482 10.82 -14.65 29.71
CA LEU A 482 10.23 -15.46 28.63
C LEU A 482 9.33 -16.59 29.14
N VAL A 483 8.93 -16.52 30.41
CA VAL A 483 8.06 -17.52 31.06
C VAL A 483 6.73 -17.61 30.32
N GLY A 484 6.39 -18.82 29.84
CA GLY A 484 5.14 -19.10 29.14
C GLY A 484 4.96 -18.41 27.78
N VAL A 485 6.01 -17.81 27.21
CA VAL A 485 5.95 -17.16 25.88
C VAL A 485 5.85 -18.22 24.77
N ASN A 486 5.07 -17.93 23.72
CA ASN A 486 4.98 -18.78 22.54
C ASN A 486 6.07 -18.42 21.52
N LEU A 487 7.14 -19.22 21.53
CA LEU A 487 8.33 -19.10 20.68
C LEU A 487 8.40 -20.21 19.60
N GLN A 488 7.24 -20.76 19.21
CA GLN A 488 7.18 -21.82 18.21
C GLN A 488 7.79 -21.39 16.86
N GLY A 489 8.77 -22.16 16.37
CA GLY A 489 9.42 -21.92 15.08
C GLY A 489 10.27 -20.64 15.00
N VAL A 490 10.55 -19.97 16.12
CA VAL A 490 11.38 -18.75 16.15
C VAL A 490 12.83 -19.08 15.79
N ASN A 491 13.50 -18.18 15.07
CA ASN A 491 14.95 -18.24 14.91
C ASN A 491 15.65 -17.52 16.07
N LEU A 492 16.28 -18.31 16.94
CA LEU A 492 17.11 -17.91 18.08
C LEU A 492 18.56 -18.39 17.91
N SER A 493 19.00 -18.63 16.67
CA SER A 493 20.34 -19.16 16.43
C SER A 493 21.43 -18.19 16.89
N GLY A 494 22.47 -18.72 17.54
CA GLY A 494 23.60 -17.92 18.06
C GLY A 494 23.25 -16.93 19.19
N GLN A 495 21.99 -16.88 19.65
CA GLN A 495 21.58 -15.89 20.65
C GLN A 495 22.17 -16.18 22.03
N ASN A 496 22.46 -15.12 22.80
CA ASN A 496 22.86 -15.25 24.18
C ASN A 496 21.64 -15.26 25.12
N LEU A 497 21.22 -16.46 25.51
CA LEU A 497 20.11 -16.75 26.40
C LEU A 497 20.59 -17.27 27.77
N SER A 498 21.84 -17.00 28.14
CA SER A 498 22.42 -17.53 29.38
C SER A 498 21.70 -16.97 30.61
N GLY A 499 21.27 -17.84 31.52
CA GLY A 499 20.58 -17.47 32.76
C GLY A 499 19.12 -17.04 32.60
N PHE A 500 18.56 -17.10 31.38
CA PHE A 500 17.17 -16.69 31.15
C PHE A 500 16.17 -17.65 31.79
N ASN A 501 15.04 -17.10 32.25
CA ASN A 501 13.91 -17.92 32.66
C ASN A 501 12.99 -18.18 31.46
N LEU A 502 13.09 -19.40 30.91
CA LEU A 502 12.32 -19.97 29.81
C LEU A 502 11.35 -21.07 30.33
N SER A 503 11.06 -21.10 31.64
CA SER A 503 10.21 -22.15 32.22
C SER A 503 8.82 -22.13 31.58
N GLY A 504 8.33 -23.28 31.13
CA GLY A 504 7.03 -23.44 30.47
C GLY A 504 6.92 -22.79 29.08
N ALA A 505 7.99 -22.25 28.51
CA ALA A 505 7.96 -21.65 27.17
C ALA A 505 7.66 -22.71 26.09
N ASN A 506 6.91 -22.32 25.05
CA ASN A 506 6.69 -23.17 23.88
C ASN A 506 7.74 -22.88 22.81
N LEU A 507 8.77 -23.72 22.71
CA LEU A 507 9.88 -23.65 21.75
C LEU A 507 9.78 -24.75 20.66
N TYR A 508 8.58 -25.28 20.41
CA TYR A 508 8.35 -26.31 19.40
C TYR A 508 8.91 -25.88 18.03
N GLY A 509 9.79 -26.69 17.44
CA GLY A 509 10.38 -26.39 16.13
C GLY A 509 11.28 -25.15 16.06
N ALA A 510 11.60 -24.51 17.19
CA ALA A 510 12.46 -23.32 17.20
C ALA A 510 13.90 -23.64 16.75
N ASN A 511 14.57 -22.70 16.08
CA ASN A 511 15.99 -22.82 15.75
C ASN A 511 16.85 -22.17 16.85
N LEU A 512 17.43 -22.98 17.73
CA LEU A 512 18.33 -22.59 18.81
C LEU A 512 19.80 -22.97 18.50
N SER A 513 20.13 -23.27 17.23
CA SER A 513 21.48 -23.73 16.88
C SER A 513 22.54 -22.69 17.27
N LYS A 514 23.64 -23.13 17.87
CA LYS A 514 24.72 -22.28 18.41
C LYS A 514 24.30 -21.28 19.51
N ALA A 515 23.06 -21.31 19.99
CA ALA A 515 22.62 -20.42 21.06
C ALA A 515 23.34 -20.73 22.38
N ASN A 516 23.63 -19.70 23.18
CA ASN A 516 24.14 -19.87 24.53
C ASN A 516 22.96 -19.91 25.53
N LEU A 517 22.57 -21.11 25.94
CA LEU A 517 21.52 -21.39 26.94
C LEU A 517 22.13 -21.72 28.33
N SER A 518 23.39 -21.39 28.58
CA SER A 518 24.06 -21.79 29.81
C SER A 518 23.36 -21.21 31.05
N SER A 519 23.16 -22.03 32.08
CA SER A 519 22.41 -21.67 33.30
C SER A 519 20.94 -21.25 33.09
N ALA A 520 20.36 -21.41 31.89
CA ALA A 520 18.97 -21.07 31.64
C ALA A 520 18.00 -21.99 32.39
N ASP A 521 16.85 -21.46 32.80
CA ASP A 521 15.75 -22.24 33.39
C ASP A 521 14.75 -22.64 32.31
N LEU A 522 14.78 -23.90 31.89
CA LEU A 522 13.94 -24.48 30.84
C LEU A 522 12.92 -25.48 31.41
N ARG A 523 12.65 -25.43 32.72
CA ARG A 523 11.75 -26.39 33.38
C ARG A 523 10.35 -26.36 32.74
N GLY A 524 9.85 -27.52 32.34
CA GLY A 524 8.54 -27.65 31.69
C GLY A 524 8.44 -27.04 30.29
N ALA A 525 9.54 -26.57 29.68
CA ALA A 525 9.51 -26.01 28.34
C ALA A 525 9.25 -27.09 27.27
N ASN A 526 8.56 -26.73 26.19
CA ASN A 526 8.37 -27.61 25.04
C ASN A 526 9.43 -27.32 23.96
N LEU A 527 10.46 -28.16 23.85
CA LEU A 527 11.54 -28.08 22.87
C LEU A 527 11.40 -29.14 21.76
N SER A 528 10.24 -29.81 21.63
CA SER A 528 10.08 -30.86 20.62
C SER A 528 10.34 -30.33 19.21
N TYR A 529 11.02 -31.13 18.39
CA TYR A 529 11.43 -30.78 17.01
C TYR A 529 12.32 -29.53 16.87
N SER A 530 12.82 -28.96 17.97
CA SER A 530 13.72 -27.80 17.91
C SER A 530 15.10 -28.17 17.36
N ASN A 531 15.81 -27.20 16.76
CA ASN A 531 17.20 -27.35 16.38
C ASN A 531 18.11 -26.77 17.47
N LEU A 532 18.79 -27.63 18.23
CA LEU A 532 19.76 -27.27 19.27
C LEU A 532 21.21 -27.59 18.85
N GLU A 533 21.48 -27.82 17.56
CA GLU A 533 22.82 -28.17 17.08
C GLU A 533 23.86 -27.13 17.53
N LYS A 534 24.93 -27.60 18.18
CA LYS A 534 26.00 -26.75 18.71
C LYS A 534 25.57 -25.70 19.76
N ALA A 535 24.35 -25.79 20.30
CA ALA A 535 23.93 -24.93 21.39
C ALA A 535 24.69 -25.24 22.69
N ASN A 536 24.85 -24.25 23.57
CA ASN A 536 25.45 -24.43 24.88
C ASN A 536 24.39 -24.45 25.99
N LEU A 537 24.02 -25.63 26.48
CA LEU A 537 23.08 -25.83 27.59
C LEU A 537 23.77 -26.09 28.94
N LYS A 538 25.07 -25.82 29.08
CA LYS A 538 25.82 -26.07 30.33
C LYS A 538 25.12 -25.44 31.54
N ASP A 539 24.92 -26.20 32.62
CA ASP A 539 24.22 -25.77 33.84
C ASP A 539 22.72 -25.40 33.67
N ALA A 540 22.11 -25.65 32.49
CA ALA A 540 20.70 -25.35 32.28
C ALA A 540 19.77 -26.31 33.05
N LYS A 541 18.64 -25.80 33.55
CA LYS A 541 17.63 -26.58 34.28
C LYS A 541 16.58 -27.13 33.32
N LEU A 542 16.65 -28.43 33.03
CA LEU A 542 15.77 -29.12 32.06
C LEU A 542 14.65 -29.96 32.68
N VAL A 543 14.43 -29.91 34.01
CA VAL A 543 13.44 -30.79 34.68
C VAL A 543 12.05 -30.60 34.06
N GLY A 544 11.50 -31.67 33.48
CA GLY A 544 10.18 -31.69 32.84
C GLY A 544 10.13 -31.03 31.45
N ALA A 545 11.26 -30.61 30.88
CA ALA A 545 11.31 -30.13 29.50
C ALA A 545 11.06 -31.27 28.52
N ASN A 546 10.22 -31.05 27.49
CA ASN A 546 10.02 -32.02 26.41
C ASN A 546 11.04 -31.74 25.30
N MET A 547 11.93 -32.70 25.00
CA MET A 547 12.94 -32.59 23.92
C MET A 547 12.73 -33.61 22.80
N ASP A 548 11.53 -34.17 22.66
CA ASP A 548 11.24 -35.19 21.66
C ASP A 548 11.58 -34.71 20.24
N ASN A 549 12.39 -35.48 19.51
CA ASN A 549 12.86 -35.16 18.16
C ASN A 549 13.68 -33.85 18.04
N ALA A 550 14.18 -33.30 19.13
CA ALA A 550 15.11 -32.17 19.07
C ALA A 550 16.45 -32.60 18.46
N LYS A 551 17.04 -31.75 17.61
CA LYS A 551 18.37 -31.99 17.01
C LYS A 551 19.44 -31.49 17.95
N LEU A 552 20.26 -32.39 18.50
CA LEU A 552 21.25 -32.06 19.55
C LEU A 552 22.70 -32.21 19.09
N ALA A 553 22.96 -32.52 17.82
CA ALA A 553 24.32 -32.81 17.35
C ALA A 553 25.30 -31.68 17.68
N GLY A 554 26.35 -32.01 18.43
CA GLY A 554 27.39 -31.09 18.89
C GLY A 554 26.96 -30.11 20.00
N ALA A 555 25.75 -30.25 20.57
CA ALA A 555 25.31 -29.41 21.68
C ALA A 555 26.08 -29.73 22.97
N ILE A 556 26.41 -28.71 23.77
CA ILE A 556 26.97 -28.89 25.12
C ILE A 556 25.79 -29.09 26.08
N MET A 557 25.69 -30.26 26.69
CA MET A 557 24.61 -30.64 27.60
C MET A 557 24.78 -30.02 29.00
N PRO A 558 23.76 -30.07 29.87
CA PRO A 558 23.84 -29.44 31.20
C PRO A 558 25.01 -29.88 32.08
N ASP A 559 25.50 -31.11 31.92
CA ASP A 559 26.67 -31.64 32.64
C ASP A 559 28.02 -31.19 32.04
N GLY A 560 27.99 -30.44 30.94
CA GLY A 560 29.17 -29.96 30.22
C GLY A 560 29.72 -30.93 29.16
N THR A 561 29.09 -32.08 28.95
CA THR A 561 29.46 -33.02 27.88
C THR A 561 28.91 -32.57 26.52
N THR A 562 29.54 -33.01 25.42
CA THR A 562 29.02 -32.75 24.07
C THR A 562 28.17 -33.93 23.61
N HIS A 563 26.95 -33.67 23.16
CA HIS A 563 26.08 -34.67 22.56
C HIS A 563 26.54 -34.97 21.13
N GLU A 564 26.75 -36.26 20.82
CA GLU A 564 27.16 -36.70 19.48
C GLU A 564 26.06 -36.53 18.43
#